data_AF-A0A377FK56-F1
#
_entry.id   AF-A0A377FK56-F1
#
_cell.length_a   1.000
_cell.length_b   1.000
_cell.length_c   1.000
_cell.angle_alpha   90.00
_cell.angle_beta   90.00
_cell.angle_gamma   90.00
#
_symmetry.space_group_name_H-M   'P 1'
#
loop_
_entity.id
_entity.type
_entity.pdbx_description
1 polymer ?
#
loop_
_entity_poly.entity_id
_entity_poly.type
_entity_poly.pdbx_seq_one_letter_code
_entity_poly.pdbx_strand_id
1 'polypeptide(L)'
;MEEAKHGRFRKYVGFLYSITLIVCLIFFRGQLAYFNWFFSMVSLGNIACEYHRLRNKHVNKKLFIGLIMIDIALVVLTIAVYFLIVTHPSKIYNVANIAVSIILIIKYPIVYNIIYK
;
A
#
# COMPACT_ATOMS: atom_id res chain seq x y z
N MET A 1 11.12 10.86 -24.81
CA MET A 1 10.81 11.98 -23.88
C MET A 1 9.49 11.79 -23.13
N GLU A 2 8.46 11.18 -23.73
CA GLU A 2 7.17 10.90 -23.06
C GLU A 2 7.21 9.85 -21.95
N GLU A 3 8.04 8.80 -22.07
CA GLU A 3 8.17 7.77 -21.03
C GLU A 3 8.72 8.33 -19.71
N ALA A 4 9.66 9.28 -19.78
CA ALA A 4 10.22 9.95 -18.59
C ALA A 4 9.22 10.93 -17.92
N LYS A 5 8.23 11.44 -18.68
CA LYS A 5 7.10 12.19 -18.12
C LYS A 5 6.11 11.25 -17.41
N HIS A 6 5.81 10.09 -18.01
CA HIS A 6 4.91 9.09 -17.43
C HIS A 6 5.47 8.43 -16.16
N GLY A 7 6.78 8.19 -16.08
CA GLY A 7 7.43 7.70 -14.86
C GLY A 7 7.33 8.70 -13.71
N ARG A 8 7.59 9.99 -13.98
CA ARG A 8 7.43 11.07 -13.00
C ARG A 8 5.99 11.20 -12.51
N PHE A 9 5.01 11.14 -13.40
CA PHE A 9 3.60 11.24 -13.03
C PHE A 9 3.17 10.09 -12.11
N ARG A 10 3.62 8.86 -12.40
CA ARG A 10 3.32 7.68 -11.58
C ARG A 10 3.97 7.71 -10.21
N LYS A 11 5.13 8.34 -10.04
CA LYS A 11 5.73 8.58 -8.71
C LYS A 11 4.82 9.40 -7.80
N TYR A 12 4.09 10.39 -8.33
CA TYR A 12 3.14 11.19 -7.55
C TYR A 12 1.86 10.43 -7.17
N VAL A 13 1.53 9.34 -7.87
CA VAL A 13 0.39 8.48 -7.52
C VAL A 13 0.60 7.82 -6.15
N GLY A 14 1.81 7.37 -5.84
CA GLY A 14 2.15 6.83 -4.52
C GLY A 14 1.94 7.86 -3.39
N PHE A 15 2.33 9.12 -3.64
CA PHE A 15 2.07 10.22 -2.69
C PHE A 15 0.57 10.51 -2.53
N LEU A 16 -0.20 10.46 -3.62
CA LEU A 16 -1.64 10.65 -3.58
C LEU A 16 -2.30 9.58 -2.69
N TYR A 17 -1.90 8.31 -2.80
CA TYR A 17 -2.40 7.24 -1.93
C TYR A 17 -2.14 7.51 -0.44
N SER A 18 -0.94 7.98 -0.10
CA SER A 18 -0.61 8.37 1.28
C SER A 18 -1.46 9.54 1.77
N ILE A 19 -1.66 10.57 0.95
CA ILE A 19 -2.52 11.72 1.31
C ILE A 19 -3.95 11.25 1.53
N THR A 20 -4.48 10.40 0.64
CA THR A 20 -5.83 9.84 0.79
C THR A 20 -5.96 9.04 2.08
N LEU A 21 -4.97 8.19 2.41
CA LEU A 21 -4.96 7.45 3.67
C LEU A 21 -4.90 8.36 4.91
N ILE A 22 -4.12 9.44 4.87
CA ILE A 22 -4.08 10.44 5.96
C ILE A 22 -5.45 11.10 6.13
N VAL A 23 -6.10 11.50 5.04
CA VAL A 23 -7.45 12.07 5.07
C VAL A 23 -8.46 11.06 5.64
N CYS A 24 -8.41 9.81 5.18
CA CYS A 24 -9.24 8.72 5.72
C CYS A 24 -9.01 8.52 7.24
N LEU A 25 -7.77 8.63 7.71
CA LEU A 25 -7.41 8.47 9.12
C LEU A 25 -7.93 9.61 10.00
N ILE A 26 -7.97 10.83 9.47
CA ILE A 26 -8.47 12.01 10.20
C ILE A 26 -10.01 12.00 10.25
N PHE A 27 -10.66 11.82 9.11
CA PHE A 27 -12.11 12.05 8.98
C PHE A 27 -12.97 10.79 9.11
N PHE A 28 -12.43 9.60 8.83
CA PHE A 28 -13.19 8.35 8.73
C PHE A 28 -12.67 7.25 9.66
N ARG A 29 -12.37 7.59 10.91
CA ARG A 29 -11.80 6.66 11.92
C ARG A 29 -12.61 5.37 12.10
N GLY A 30 -13.94 5.44 12.02
CA GLY A 30 -14.82 4.27 12.15
C GLY A 30 -14.77 3.28 10.98
N GLN A 31 -14.23 3.70 9.83
CA GLN A 31 -14.08 2.88 8.63
C GLN A 31 -12.60 2.59 8.31
N LEU A 32 -11.68 2.94 9.21
CA LEU A 32 -10.24 2.85 8.98
C LEU A 32 -9.79 1.43 8.60
N ALA A 33 -10.39 0.42 9.23
CA ALA A 33 -10.03 -0.98 8.96
C ALA A 33 -10.40 -1.39 7.53
N TYR A 34 -11.57 -0.95 7.06
CA TYR A 34 -12.00 -1.16 5.69
C TYR A 34 -11.06 -0.46 4.70
N PHE A 35 -10.70 0.80 4.96
CA PHE A 35 -9.77 1.54 4.09
C PHE A 35 -8.39 0.89 4.06
N ASN A 36 -7.84 0.49 5.20
CA ASN A 36 -6.55 -0.21 5.26
C ASN A 36 -6.55 -1.50 4.44
N TRP A 37 -7.60 -2.32 4.60
CA TRP A 37 -7.80 -3.51 3.78
C TRP A 37 -7.87 -3.17 2.28
N PHE A 38 -8.72 -2.22 1.90
CA PHE A 38 -8.88 -1.81 0.51
C PHE A 38 -7.57 -1.32 -0.11
N PHE A 39 -6.88 -0.39 0.56
CA PHE A 39 -5.61 0.15 0.07
C PHE A 39 -4.54 -0.94 -0.06
N SER A 40 -4.43 -1.86 0.92
CA SER A 40 -3.48 -2.97 0.82
C SER A 40 -3.72 -3.86 -0.40
N MET A 41 -4.99 -4.16 -0.72
CA MET A 41 -5.35 -4.91 -1.93
C MET A 41 -4.98 -4.15 -3.21
N VAL A 42 -5.26 -2.85 -3.26
CA VAL A 42 -4.89 -1.99 -4.40
C VAL A 42 -3.37 -1.95 -4.59
N SER A 43 -2.60 -1.90 -3.50
CA SER A 43 -1.13 -1.98 -3.56
C SER A 43 -0.67 -3.26 -4.22
N LEU A 44 -1.21 -4.41 -3.79
CA LEU A 44 -0.82 -5.72 -4.31
C LEU A 44 -1.12 -5.83 -5.82
N GLY A 45 -2.29 -5.35 -6.24
CA GLY A 45 -2.67 -5.28 -7.66
C GLY A 45 -1.72 -4.40 -8.48
N ASN A 46 -1.32 -3.25 -7.94
CA ASN A 46 -0.38 -2.34 -8.61
C ASN A 46 1.01 -2.98 -8.76
N ILE A 47 1.51 -3.65 -7.72
CA ILE A 47 2.80 -4.36 -7.80
C ILE A 47 2.71 -5.54 -8.77
N ALA A 48 1.63 -6.32 -8.78
CA ALA A 48 1.46 -7.42 -9.73
C ALA A 48 1.40 -6.92 -11.19
N CYS A 49 0.71 -5.80 -11.44
CA CYS A 49 0.68 -5.16 -12.76
C CYS A 49 2.08 -4.69 -13.18
N GLU A 50 2.82 -4.07 -12.26
CA GLU A 50 4.18 -3.63 -12.54
C GLU A 50 5.16 -4.82 -12.65
N TYR A 51 4.94 -5.95 -11.98
CA TYR A 51 5.74 -7.18 -12.20
C TYR A 51 5.70 -7.63 -13.67
N HIS A 52 4.50 -7.57 -14.27
CA HIS A 52 4.32 -7.91 -15.68
C HIS A 52 5.12 -6.96 -16.59
N ARG A 53 5.10 -5.65 -16.31
CA ARG A 53 5.91 -4.65 -17.04
C ARG A 53 7.41 -4.77 -16.80
N LEU A 54 7.80 -5.07 -15.57
CA LEU A 54 9.19 -5.14 -15.13
C LEU A 54 9.87 -6.45 -15.54
N ARG A 55 9.11 -7.51 -15.86
CA ARG A 55 9.64 -8.72 -16.52
C ARG A 55 10.43 -8.39 -17.79
N ASN A 56 10.05 -7.31 -18.47
CA ASN A 56 10.67 -6.83 -19.71
C ASN A 56 11.80 -5.80 -19.48
N LYS A 57 12.06 -5.37 -18.24
CA LYS A 57 13.13 -4.40 -17.90
C LYS A 57 14.20 -5.03 -17.00
N HIS A 58 15.44 -4.54 -17.09
CA HIS A 58 16.57 -4.92 -16.23
C HIS A 58 16.43 -4.35 -14.80
N VAL A 59 15.32 -4.63 -14.11
CA VAL A 59 15.11 -4.19 -12.72
C VAL A 59 15.64 -5.25 -11.77
N ASN A 60 16.17 -4.82 -10.62
CA ASN A 60 16.72 -5.69 -9.60
C ASN A 60 15.64 -6.64 -9.05
N LYS A 61 15.59 -7.87 -9.60
CA LYS A 61 14.57 -8.88 -9.30
C LYS A 61 14.47 -9.20 -7.81
N LYS A 62 15.59 -9.19 -7.08
CA LYS A 62 15.61 -9.47 -5.63
C LYS A 62 14.87 -8.39 -4.84
N LEU A 63 15.10 -7.12 -5.16
CA LEU A 63 14.41 -5.99 -4.55
C LEU A 63 12.89 -6.07 -4.78
N PHE A 64 12.50 -6.39 -6.02
CA PHE A 64 11.10 -6.47 -6.41
C PHE A 64 10.34 -7.62 -5.72
N ILE A 65 10.96 -8.80 -5.61
CA ILE A 65 10.41 -9.92 -4.84
C ILE A 65 10.24 -9.52 -3.36
N GLY A 66 11.22 -8.82 -2.77
CA GLY A 66 11.10 -8.30 -1.41
C GLY A 66 9.91 -7.35 -1.23
N LEU A 67 9.67 -6.46 -2.20
CA LEU A 67 8.51 -5.56 -2.18
C LEU A 67 7.17 -6.32 -2.24
N ILE A 68 7.08 -7.36 -3.08
CA ILE A 68 5.89 -8.23 -3.14
C ILE A 68 5.67 -8.93 -1.79
N MET A 69 6.71 -9.51 -1.19
CA MET A 69 6.58 -10.22 0.09
C MET A 69 6.06 -9.28 1.19
N ILE A 70 6.58 -8.06 1.26
CA ILE A 70 6.12 -7.04 2.21
C ILE A 70 4.64 -6.69 1.95
N ASP A 71 4.21 -6.62 0.68
CA ASP A 71 2.82 -6.33 0.34
C ASP A 71 1.85 -7.46 0.69
N ILE A 72 2.24 -8.71 0.42
CA ILE A 72 1.45 -9.88 0.84
C ILE A 72 1.30 -9.91 2.36
N ALA A 73 2.38 -9.70 3.11
CA ALA A 73 2.32 -9.67 4.57
C ALA A 73 1.38 -8.57 5.09
N LEU A 74 1.42 -7.38 4.48
CA LEU A 74 0.51 -6.27 4.79
C LEU A 74 -0.94 -6.60 4.46
N VAL A 75 -1.23 -7.23 3.32
CA VAL A 75 -2.58 -7.67 2.94
C VAL A 75 -3.13 -8.70 3.94
N VAL A 76 -2.32 -9.69 4.32
CA VAL A 76 -2.75 -10.69 5.32
C VAL A 76 -3.04 -10.00 6.66
N LEU A 77 -2.18 -9.07 7.07
CA LEU A 77 -2.34 -8.32 8.32
C LEU A 77 -3.59 -7.43 8.30
N THR A 78 -3.85 -6.69 7.21
CA THR A 78 -5.04 -5.83 7.10
C THR A 78 -6.33 -6.64 7.07
N ILE A 79 -6.35 -7.79 6.37
CA ILE A 79 -7.49 -8.72 6.38
C ILE A 79 -7.75 -9.21 7.80
N ALA A 80 -6.71 -9.67 8.50
CA ALA A 80 -6.84 -10.19 9.86
C ALA A 80 -7.36 -9.12 10.82
N VAL A 81 -6.76 -7.92 10.80
CA VAL A 81 -7.19 -6.79 11.64
C VAL A 81 -8.62 -6.37 11.32
N TYR A 82 -9.00 -6.31 10.04
CA TYR A 82 -10.36 -6.02 9.63
C TYR A 82 -11.36 -7.04 10.19
N PHE A 83 -11.09 -8.33 10.01
CA PHE A 83 -11.97 -9.40 10.51
C PHE A 83 -12.09 -9.38 12.03
N LEU A 84 -10.99 -9.14 12.75
CA LEU A 84 -10.98 -9.05 14.20
C LEU A 84 -11.76 -7.84 14.72
N ILE A 85 -11.67 -6.68 14.06
CA ILE A 85 -12.45 -5.49 14.44
C ILE A 85 -13.95 -5.73 14.22
N VAL A 86 -14.32 -6.40 13.12
CA VAL A 86 -15.73 -6.68 12.79
C VAL A 86 -16.33 -7.71 13.75
N THR A 87 -15.59 -8.77 14.10
CA THR A 87 -16.11 -9.86 14.94
C THR A 87 -15.97 -9.60 16.44
N HIS A 88 -14.86 -8.98 16.87
CA HIS A 88 -14.53 -8.77 18.27
C HIS A 88 -13.93 -7.36 18.48
N PRO A 89 -14.76 -6.30 18.47
CA PRO A 89 -14.28 -4.93 18.60
C PRO A 89 -13.55 -4.73 19.92
N SER A 90 -12.23 -4.51 19.83
CA SER A 90 -11.35 -4.27 20.98
C SER A 90 -10.45 -3.06 20.72
N LYS A 91 -10.11 -2.33 21.78
CA LYS A 91 -9.19 -1.18 21.72
C LYS A 91 -7.83 -1.58 21.14
N ILE A 92 -7.37 -2.80 21.42
CA ILE A 92 -6.08 -3.32 20.93
C ILE A 92 -6.08 -3.42 19.39
N TYR A 93 -7.17 -3.91 18.80
CA TYR A 93 -7.27 -4.03 17.34
C TYR A 93 -7.37 -2.68 16.66
N ASN A 94 -8.00 -1.68 17.29
CA ASN A 94 -7.97 -0.30 16.80
C ASN A 94 -6.57 0.31 16.81
N VAL A 95 -5.75 0.03 17.83
CA VAL A 95 -4.34 0.46 17.85
C VAL A 95 -3.55 -0.22 16.74
N ALA A 96 -3.72 -1.54 16.57
CA ALA A 96 -3.09 -2.29 15.48
C ALA A 96 -3.50 -1.71 14.12
N ASN A 97 -4.77 -1.35 13.95
CA ASN A 97 -5.30 -0.78 12.73
C ASN A 97 -4.67 0.59 12.40
N ILE A 98 -4.49 1.46 13.39
CA ILE A 98 -3.79 2.75 13.22
C ILE A 98 -2.32 2.51 12.83
N ALA A 99 -1.64 1.57 13.48
CA ALA A 99 -0.26 1.23 13.16
C ALA A 99 -0.12 0.76 11.70
N VAL A 100 -1.05 -0.10 11.25
CA VAL A 100 -1.07 -0.57 9.86
C VAL A 100 -1.31 0.57 8.87
N SER A 101 -2.18 1.53 9.19
CA SER A 101 -2.36 2.72 8.35
C SER A 101 -1.07 3.52 8.20
N ILE A 102 -0.33 3.75 9.30
CA ILE A 102 0.94 4.48 9.28
C ILE A 102 1.96 3.76 8.38
N ILE A 103 2.06 2.43 8.50
CA ILE A 103 2.93 1.62 7.65
C ILE A 103 2.56 1.77 6.17
N LEU A 104 1.26 1.69 5.83
CA LEU A 104 0.79 1.90 4.47
C LEU A 104 1.13 3.30 3.94
N ILE A 105 0.87 4.35 4.72
CA ILE A 105 1.16 5.75 4.38
C ILE A 105 2.64 5.94 4.03
N ILE A 106 3.55 5.38 4.81
CA ILE A 106 5.00 5.50 4.57
C ILE A 106 5.43 4.65 3.38
N LYS A 107 4.83 3.46 3.22
CA LYS A 107 5.21 2.50 2.20
C LYS A 107 4.96 3.01 0.78
N TYR A 108 3.78 3.55 0.48
CA TYR A 108 3.42 3.95 -0.89
C TYR A 108 4.45 4.84 -1.59
N PRO A 109 4.91 5.97 -1.02
CA PRO A 109 5.86 6.85 -1.70
C PRO A 109 7.20 6.15 -1.91
N ILE A 110 7.64 5.30 -0.97
CA ILE A 110 8.89 4.55 -1.09
C ILE A 110 8.81 3.54 -2.23
N VAL A 111 7.76 2.70 -2.26
CA VAL A 111 7.58 1.66 -3.28
C VAL A 111 7.46 2.28 -4.67
N TYR A 112 6.63 3.31 -4.82
CA TYR A 112 6.47 3.99 -6.11
C TYR A 112 7.74 4.72 -6.55
N ASN A 113 8.50 5.31 -5.62
CA ASN A 113 9.79 5.90 -5.95
C ASN A 113 10.83 4.86 -6.39
N ILE A 114 10.80 3.64 -5.82
CA ILE A 114 11.68 2.55 -6.22
C ILE A 114 11.30 2.00 -7.60
N ILE A 115 10.01 1.80 -7.86
CA ILE A 115 9.52 1.22 -9.12
C ILE A 115 9.73 2.19 -10.30
N TYR A 116 9.48 3.48 -10.09
CA TYR A 116 9.50 4.50 -11.14
C TYR A 116 10.72 5.44 -11.08
N LYS A 117 11.82 4.98 -10.48
CA LYS A 117 13.08 5.73 -10.39
C LYS A 117 13.64 6.08 -11.77
#